data_AF-A0A5R2N7J9-F1
#
_entry.id   AF-A0A5R2N7J9-F1
#
_cell.length_a   1.000
_cell.length_b   1.000
_cell.length_c   1.000
_cell.angle_alpha   90.00
_cell.angle_beta   90.00
_cell.angle_gamma   90.00
#
_symmetry.space_group_name_H-M   'P 1'
#
loop_
_entity.id
_entity.type
_entity.pdbx_description
1 polymer ?
#
loop_
_entity_poly.entity_id
_entity_poly.type
_entity_poly.pdbx_seq_one_letter_code
_entity_poly.pdbx_strand_id
1 'polypeptide(L)'
;FRKPQEVAVSTPKVTAAAEPAVSPPALAPAATPKVETPAKDLSTKSGGPQIIHVQTEEGDGPPKAAIVIRDPSTVGQNLKIAHIPDRALIETSETGPLPMRSADGRRPFDVYARPWSGTRGARVAIVIGGLAVSQTGTQAAIAKLPAEVTLAFAPQGNSIGRWMQAARQSGHE
;
A
#
# COMPACT_ATOMS: atom_id res chain seq x y z
N PHE A 1 26.83 -51.52 -0.96
CA PHE A 1 27.21 -50.58 -2.04
C PHE A 1 26.04 -49.64 -2.34
N ARG A 2 26.11 -48.41 -1.83
CA ARG A 2 25.11 -47.35 -2.09
C ARG A 2 25.38 -46.79 -3.49
N LYS A 3 24.38 -46.81 -4.37
CA LYS A 3 24.43 -46.07 -5.64
C LYS A 3 24.18 -44.58 -5.32
N PRO A 4 25.11 -43.65 -5.63
CA PRO A 4 24.84 -42.23 -5.50
C PRO A 4 23.91 -41.72 -6.60
N GLN A 5 23.18 -40.64 -6.27
CA GLN A 5 22.11 -40.02 -7.05
C GLN A 5 22.62 -39.30 -8.31
N GLU A 6 21.83 -39.34 -9.38
CA GLU A 6 22.00 -38.50 -10.56
C GLU A 6 21.20 -37.21 -10.37
N VAL A 7 21.91 -36.11 -10.12
CA VAL A 7 21.34 -34.78 -9.98
C VAL A 7 21.25 -34.16 -11.38
N ALA A 8 20.06 -34.12 -11.96
CA ALA A 8 19.80 -33.39 -13.18
C ALA A 8 19.71 -31.88 -12.86
N VAL A 9 20.77 -31.13 -13.15
CA VAL A 9 20.79 -29.67 -13.04
C VAL A 9 20.35 -29.09 -14.38
N SER A 10 19.12 -28.56 -14.43
CA SER A 10 18.65 -27.77 -15.58
C SER A 10 19.01 -26.30 -15.32
N THR A 11 19.92 -25.76 -16.12
CA THR A 11 20.25 -24.32 -16.12
C THR A 11 19.33 -23.60 -17.12
N PRO A 12 18.61 -22.54 -16.71
CA PRO A 12 17.88 -21.73 -17.66
C PRO A 12 18.85 -20.83 -18.44
N LYS A 13 18.91 -21.03 -19.76
CA LYS A 13 19.61 -20.14 -20.69
C LYS A 13 18.83 -18.83 -20.82
N VAL A 14 19.38 -17.76 -20.25
CA VAL A 14 18.94 -16.38 -20.50
C VAL A 14 19.47 -15.96 -21.87
N THR A 15 18.55 -15.71 -22.81
CA THR A 15 18.87 -15.01 -24.07
C THR A 15 18.64 -13.52 -23.84
N ALA A 16 19.70 -12.74 -24.06
CA ALA A 16 19.69 -11.28 -24.00
C ALA A 16 19.14 -10.66 -25.30
N ALA A 17 18.64 -9.44 -25.11
CA ALA A 17 18.07 -8.45 -26.00
C ALA A 17 18.60 -8.37 -27.45
N ALA A 18 17.68 -8.06 -28.36
CA ALA A 18 17.93 -7.37 -29.62
C ALA A 18 16.94 -6.19 -29.76
N GLU A 19 17.50 -4.98 -29.83
CA GLU A 19 16.94 -3.74 -30.40
C GLU A 19 17.87 -3.36 -31.57
N PRO A 20 17.59 -2.38 -32.48
CA PRO A 20 16.46 -1.44 -32.55
C PRO A 20 15.88 -1.23 -33.98
N ALA A 21 14.83 -0.40 -34.06
CA ALA A 21 14.54 0.59 -35.11
C ALA A 21 13.04 0.67 -35.46
N VAL A 22 12.37 1.79 -35.13
CA VAL A 22 11.83 2.74 -36.13
C VAL A 22 11.69 4.13 -35.47
N SER A 23 12.27 5.15 -36.09
CA SER A 23 12.23 6.55 -35.67
C SER A 23 10.87 7.23 -35.99
N PRO A 24 10.47 8.27 -35.21
CA PRO A 24 9.29 9.10 -35.49
C PRO A 24 9.57 10.22 -36.52
N PRO A 25 8.59 10.67 -37.32
CA PRO A 25 8.78 11.81 -38.21
C PRO A 25 8.66 13.16 -37.47
N ALA A 26 9.48 14.12 -37.89
CA ALA A 26 9.63 15.48 -37.38
C ALA A 26 8.69 16.52 -38.05
N LEU A 27 8.20 17.50 -37.24
CA LEU A 27 8.02 18.97 -37.42
C LEU A 27 7.92 19.56 -38.86
N ALA A 28 7.11 20.59 -39.24
CA ALA A 28 6.34 21.71 -38.65
C ALA A 28 5.40 22.28 -39.81
N PRO A 29 4.64 23.43 -39.76
CA PRO A 29 4.71 24.62 -38.89
C PRO A 29 3.36 25.20 -38.37
N ALA A 30 3.52 26.26 -37.56
CA ALA A 30 2.52 26.97 -36.77
C ALA A 30 1.52 27.84 -37.56
N ALA A 31 0.29 27.96 -37.02
CA ALA A 31 -0.56 29.13 -37.16
C ALA A 31 -1.42 29.32 -35.89
N THR A 32 -1.47 30.56 -35.44
CA THR A 32 -1.93 31.11 -34.15
C THR A 32 -3.45 31.06 -33.89
N PRO A 33 -3.91 30.91 -32.64
CA PRO A 33 -5.14 31.52 -32.17
C PRO A 33 -4.88 32.80 -31.37
N LYS A 34 -5.57 33.86 -31.79
CA LYS A 34 -5.61 35.21 -31.23
C LYS A 34 -6.27 35.19 -29.85
N VAL A 35 -5.53 35.55 -28.80
CA VAL A 35 -6.06 35.79 -27.45
C VAL A 35 -6.36 37.27 -27.31
N GLU A 36 -7.63 37.58 -27.07
CA GLU A 36 -8.13 38.93 -26.81
C GLU A 36 -7.99 39.25 -25.31
N THR A 37 -7.38 40.40 -25.02
CA THR A 37 -7.10 40.91 -23.68
C THR A 37 -8.32 41.67 -23.14
N PRO A 38 -8.50 41.73 -21.81
CA PRO A 38 -8.64 43.05 -21.21
C PRO A 38 -7.59 43.28 -20.12
N ALA A 39 -6.81 44.34 -20.30
CA ALA A 39 -5.85 44.84 -19.34
C ALA A 39 -6.51 45.79 -18.34
N LYS A 40 -6.28 45.54 -17.04
CA LYS A 40 -6.12 46.50 -15.92
C LYS A 40 -6.13 45.67 -14.63
N ASP A 41 -5.20 45.74 -13.69
CA ASP A 41 -4.29 46.82 -13.32
C ASP A 41 -3.10 46.19 -12.56
N LEU A 42 -1.87 46.43 -13.02
CA LEU A 42 -0.65 46.00 -12.36
C LEU A 42 -0.18 47.13 -11.45
N SER A 43 -0.64 47.12 -10.19
CA SER A 43 0.01 47.93 -9.16
C SER A 43 1.32 47.24 -8.73
N THR A 44 2.41 47.73 -9.29
CA THR A 44 3.78 47.45 -8.87
C THR A 44 4.02 47.96 -7.45
N LYS A 45 4.51 47.10 -6.53
CA LYS A 45 5.63 47.47 -5.62
C LYS A 45 6.21 46.32 -4.80
N SER A 46 7.55 46.28 -4.87
CA SER A 46 8.54 45.96 -3.84
C SER A 46 8.88 44.48 -3.55
N GLY A 47 10.07 44.10 -4.01
CA GLY A 47 10.79 42.90 -3.59
C GLY A 47 11.34 43.04 -2.16
N GLY A 48 10.88 42.15 -1.31
CA GLY A 48 11.33 41.85 0.05
C GLY A 48 10.78 40.46 0.44
N PRO A 49 11.24 39.83 1.54
CA PRO A 49 10.69 38.55 1.97
C PRO A 49 9.18 38.70 2.25
N GLN A 50 8.36 37.96 1.49
CA GLN A 50 6.91 37.98 1.60
C GLN A 50 6.49 36.94 2.66
N ILE A 51 5.91 37.39 3.76
CA ILE A 51 5.23 36.51 4.71
C ILE A 51 3.87 36.16 4.10
N ILE A 52 3.72 34.92 3.63
CA ILE A 52 2.42 34.41 3.18
C ILE A 52 1.55 34.27 4.43
N HIS A 53 0.65 35.23 4.63
CA HIS A 53 -0.40 35.12 5.62
C HIS A 53 -1.47 34.20 5.04
N VAL A 54 -1.48 32.94 5.50
CA VAL A 54 -2.64 32.08 5.29
C VAL A 54 -3.75 32.65 6.17
N GLN A 55 -4.76 33.25 5.54
CA GLN A 55 -5.97 33.66 6.24
C GLN A 55 -6.62 32.41 6.83
N THR A 56 -6.51 32.23 8.14
CA THR A 56 -7.38 31.33 8.87
C THR A 56 -8.76 31.99 8.82
N GLU A 57 -9.62 31.54 7.92
CA GLU A 57 -11.04 31.93 7.91
C GLU A 57 -11.63 31.52 9.27
N GLU A 58 -11.69 32.48 10.19
CA GLU A 58 -12.43 32.38 11.45
C GLU A 58 -13.91 32.55 11.12
N GLY A 59 -14.46 31.52 10.49
CA GLY A 59 -15.88 31.36 10.24
C GLY A 59 -16.41 30.20 11.06
N ASP A 60 -17.66 30.30 11.52
CA ASP A 60 -18.43 29.30 12.29
C ASP A 60 -18.75 28.01 11.49
N GLY A 61 -17.88 27.65 10.54
CA GLY A 61 -17.93 26.40 9.78
C GLY A 61 -16.90 25.40 10.31
N PRO A 62 -17.17 24.09 10.26
CA PRO A 62 -16.22 23.09 10.74
C PRO A 62 -14.89 23.25 9.99
N PRO A 63 -13.75 23.27 10.70
CA PRO A 63 -12.44 23.49 10.07
C PRO A 63 -12.18 22.38 9.04
N LYS A 64 -12.06 22.77 7.76
CA LYS A 64 -11.88 21.84 6.62
C LYS A 64 -10.51 21.15 6.58
N ALA A 65 -9.62 21.43 7.53
CA ALA A 65 -8.35 20.71 7.67
C ALA A 65 -7.83 20.77 9.12
N ALA A 66 -8.46 20.02 10.02
CA ALA A 66 -7.87 19.76 11.33
C ALA A 66 -6.65 18.84 11.16
N ILE A 67 -5.44 19.34 11.44
CA ILE A 67 -4.23 18.51 11.52
C ILE A 67 -4.33 17.68 12.80
N VAL A 68 -4.68 16.40 12.66
CA VAL A 68 -4.74 15.47 13.81
C VAL A 68 -3.37 14.82 13.99
N ILE A 69 -2.62 15.28 15.00
CA ILE A 69 -1.35 14.68 15.39
C ILE A 69 -1.65 13.43 16.23
N ARG A 70 -1.11 12.28 15.82
CA ARG A 70 -1.30 10.99 16.51
C ARG A 70 0.03 10.29 16.72
N ASP A 71 0.08 9.49 17.78
CA ASP A 71 1.18 8.56 17.98
C ASP A 71 1.02 7.36 17.03
N PRO A 72 1.93 7.16 16.06
CA PRO A 72 1.84 6.05 15.11
C PRO A 72 1.93 4.67 15.80
N SER A 73 2.51 4.59 17.01
CA SER A 73 2.60 3.33 17.77
C SER A 73 1.25 2.88 18.35
N THR A 74 0.28 3.80 18.47
CA THR A 74 -1.07 3.52 19.00
C THR A 74 -2.07 3.09 17.92
N VAL A 75 -1.69 3.14 16.64
CA VAL A 75 -2.61 2.86 15.52
C VAL A 75 -2.80 1.36 15.31
N GLY A 76 -1.76 0.55 15.57
CA GLY A 76 -1.75 -0.88 15.31
C GLY A 76 -2.64 -1.68 16.26
N GLN A 77 -3.19 -2.79 15.76
CA GLN A 77 -3.95 -3.74 16.57
C GLN A 77 -3.03 -4.59 17.46
N ASN A 78 -3.48 -4.91 18.68
CA ASN A 78 -2.79 -5.83 19.56
C ASN A 78 -2.77 -7.26 18.96
N LEU A 79 -1.57 -7.80 18.75
CA LEU A 79 -1.36 -9.12 18.14
C LEU A 79 -2.11 -10.27 18.84
N LYS A 80 -2.32 -10.19 20.16
CA LYS A 80 -3.05 -11.23 20.92
C LYS A 80 -4.50 -11.39 20.49
N ILE A 81 -5.12 -10.33 19.96
CA ILE A 81 -6.51 -10.29 19.51
C ILE A 81 -6.64 -10.00 18.01
N ALA A 82 -5.53 -10.05 17.27
CA ALA A 82 -5.48 -9.63 15.87
C ALA A 82 -6.34 -10.47 14.91
N HIS A 83 -6.76 -11.66 15.35
CA HIS A 83 -7.68 -12.55 14.63
C HIS A 83 -9.13 -12.06 14.64
N ILE A 84 -9.47 -11.10 15.51
CA ILE A 84 -10.78 -10.46 15.58
C ILE A 84 -10.68 -9.15 14.79
N PRO A 85 -11.40 -8.98 13.66
CA PRO A 85 -11.35 -7.74 12.89
C PRO A 85 -11.91 -6.55 13.68
N ASP A 86 -11.35 -5.36 13.46
CA ASP A 86 -11.90 -4.12 14.01
C ASP A 86 -13.16 -3.74 13.23
N ARG A 87 -14.31 -3.72 13.93
CA ARG A 87 -15.60 -3.37 13.36
C ARG A 87 -15.66 -1.94 12.83
N ALA A 88 -14.85 -1.03 13.38
CA ALA A 88 -14.79 0.35 12.93
C ALA A 88 -14.11 0.50 11.55
N LEU A 89 -13.51 -0.58 11.02
CA LEU A 89 -12.83 -0.62 9.73
C LEU A 89 -13.59 -1.47 8.70
N ILE A 90 -14.80 -1.91 9.02
CA ILE A 90 -15.62 -2.76 8.16
C ILE A 90 -16.92 -2.03 7.84
N GLU A 91 -17.17 -1.88 6.55
CA GLU A 91 -18.44 -1.46 5.99
C GLU A 91 -19.24 -2.71 5.60
N THR A 92 -20.53 -2.77 5.94
CA THR A 92 -21.40 -3.85 5.49
C THR A 92 -21.97 -3.49 4.12
N SER A 93 -21.69 -4.30 3.10
CA SER A 93 -22.24 -4.16 1.75
C SER A 93 -23.05 -5.39 1.36
N GLU A 94 -23.85 -5.28 0.29
CA GLU A 94 -24.61 -6.40 -0.30
C GLU A 94 -23.70 -7.57 -0.72
N THR A 95 -22.48 -7.26 -1.16
CA THR A 95 -21.48 -8.25 -1.58
C THR A 95 -20.61 -8.79 -0.43
N GLY A 96 -20.86 -8.35 0.80
CA GLY A 96 -20.10 -8.72 2.00
C GLY A 96 -19.36 -7.55 2.66
N PRO A 97 -18.51 -7.82 3.66
CA PRO A 97 -17.77 -6.78 4.37
C PRO A 97 -16.69 -6.14 3.47
N LEU A 98 -16.67 -4.82 3.41
CA LEU A 98 -15.65 -4.05 2.70
C LEU A 98 -14.73 -3.29 3.69
N PRO A 99 -13.44 -3.14 3.37
CA PRO A 99 -12.56 -2.33 4.18
C PRO A 99 -12.91 -0.84 4.02
N MET A 100 -13.11 -0.15 5.14
CA MET A 100 -13.32 1.30 5.16
C MET A 100 -12.33 2.00 6.09
N ARG A 101 -12.17 3.30 5.90
CA ARG A 101 -11.53 4.15 6.91
C ARG A 101 -12.52 4.34 8.06
N SER A 102 -12.03 4.29 9.29
CA SER A 102 -12.87 4.57 10.44
C SER A 102 -13.30 6.05 10.43
N ALA A 103 -14.34 6.40 11.21
CA ALA A 103 -14.77 7.79 11.43
C ALA A 103 -13.65 8.64 12.06
N ASP A 104 -12.73 8.01 12.78
CA ASP A 104 -11.52 8.65 13.27
C ASP A 104 -10.42 8.76 12.18
N GLY A 105 -10.60 8.28 10.96
CA GLY A 105 -9.62 8.38 9.88
C GLY A 105 -8.50 7.31 9.90
N ARG A 106 -8.51 6.36 10.84
CA ARG A 106 -7.61 5.19 10.79
C ARG A 106 -7.86 4.39 9.52
N ARG A 107 -6.77 3.93 8.88
CA ARG A 107 -6.82 3.09 7.69
C ARG A 107 -6.61 1.63 8.07
N PRO A 108 -7.28 0.68 7.39
CA PRO A 108 -6.97 -0.75 7.53
C PRO A 108 -5.48 -1.05 7.33
N PHE A 109 -4.83 -0.35 6.40
CA PHE A 109 -3.39 -0.46 6.14
C PHE A 109 -2.53 -0.19 7.39
N ASP A 110 -2.88 0.82 8.19
CA ASP A 110 -2.08 1.16 9.38
C ASP A 110 -2.44 0.30 10.59
N VAL A 111 -3.73 -0.04 10.74
CA VAL A 111 -4.23 -0.79 11.91
C VAL A 111 -3.83 -2.26 11.86
N TYR A 112 -3.85 -2.86 10.68
CA TYR A 112 -3.51 -4.28 10.51
C TYR A 112 -2.03 -4.52 10.20
N ALA A 113 -1.24 -3.46 9.98
CA ALA A 113 0.19 -3.56 9.81
C ALA A 113 0.85 -4.29 10.99
N ARG A 114 1.84 -5.12 10.69
CA ARG A 114 2.62 -5.76 11.75
C ARG A 114 3.58 -4.74 12.39
N PRO A 115 3.57 -4.59 13.73
CA PRO A 115 4.57 -3.79 14.41
C PRO A 115 5.98 -4.31 14.16
N TRP A 116 6.94 -3.39 14.05
CA TRP A 116 8.35 -3.68 13.88
C TRP A 116 9.18 -2.81 14.83
N SER A 117 10.47 -3.11 14.99
CA SER A 117 11.32 -2.55 16.06
C SER A 117 11.53 -1.03 16.04
N GLY A 118 11.15 -0.32 14.97
CA GLY A 118 11.44 1.11 14.85
C GLY A 118 12.92 1.43 14.53
N THR A 119 13.80 0.44 14.55
CA THR A 119 15.25 0.64 14.45
C THR A 119 15.70 1.13 13.07
N ARG A 120 16.81 1.87 13.06
CA ARG A 120 17.46 2.31 11.81
C ARG A 120 18.22 1.15 11.18
N GLY A 121 18.32 1.15 9.84
CA GLY A 121 19.03 0.12 9.08
C GLY A 121 18.26 -0.32 7.83
N ALA A 122 18.87 -1.20 7.04
CA ALA A 122 18.22 -1.83 5.90
C ALA A 122 17.05 -2.71 6.35
N ARG A 123 15.99 -2.77 5.54
CA ARG A 123 14.77 -3.52 5.84
C ARG A 123 14.38 -4.35 4.64
N VAL A 124 13.85 -5.54 4.91
CA VAL A 124 13.39 -6.48 3.90
C VAL A 124 11.96 -6.87 4.27
N ALA A 125 11.09 -6.90 3.27
CA ALA A 125 9.76 -7.48 3.37
C ALA A 125 9.69 -8.70 2.45
N ILE A 126 9.12 -9.79 2.94
CA ILE A 126 8.89 -11.01 2.17
C ILE A 126 7.38 -11.26 2.16
N VAL A 127 6.82 -11.35 0.96
CA VAL A 127 5.40 -11.65 0.75
C VAL A 127 5.29 -13.01 0.09
N ILE A 128 4.56 -13.93 0.69
CA ILE A 128 4.23 -15.22 0.09
C ILE A 128 2.80 -15.15 -0.41
N GLY A 129 2.59 -15.35 -1.71
CA GLY A 129 1.29 -15.33 -2.36
C GLY A 129 0.68 -16.71 -2.59
N GLY A 130 -0.55 -16.74 -3.07
CA GLY A 130 -1.25 -17.98 -3.44
C GLY A 130 -1.79 -18.77 -2.24
N LEU A 131 -1.87 -18.13 -1.07
CA LEU A 131 -2.49 -18.76 0.11
C LEU A 131 -3.97 -19.02 -0.18
N ALA A 132 -4.53 -20.03 0.49
CA ALA A 132 -5.87 -20.57 0.29
C ALA A 132 -6.10 -21.33 -1.04
N VAL A 133 -5.12 -21.41 -1.96
CA VAL A 133 -5.22 -22.29 -3.15
C VAL A 133 -5.03 -23.76 -2.76
N SER A 134 -4.00 -24.05 -1.95
CA SER A 134 -3.74 -25.38 -1.39
C SER A 134 -3.97 -25.38 0.12
N GLN A 135 -4.85 -26.27 0.61
CA GLN A 135 -5.15 -26.40 2.04
C GLN A 135 -3.90 -26.75 2.85
N THR A 136 -3.16 -27.78 2.41
CA THR A 136 -1.94 -28.24 3.10
C THR A 136 -0.80 -27.23 2.97
N GLY A 137 -0.65 -26.57 1.82
CA GLY A 137 0.35 -25.52 1.62
C GLY A 137 0.10 -24.31 2.51
N THR A 138 -1.15 -23.86 2.61
CA THR A 138 -1.57 -22.74 3.46
C THR A 138 -1.36 -23.05 4.94
N GLN A 139 -1.72 -24.26 5.37
CA GLN A 139 -1.48 -24.72 6.75
C GLN A 139 0.02 -24.72 7.08
N ALA A 140 0.85 -25.27 6.18
CA ALA A 140 2.29 -25.34 6.38
C ALA A 140 2.93 -23.94 6.41
N ALA A 141 2.48 -23.03 5.55
CA ALA A 141 2.94 -21.65 5.54
C ALA A 141 2.67 -20.95 6.88
N ILE A 142 1.42 -20.98 7.36
CA ILE A 142 1.03 -20.36 8.63
C ILE A 142 1.75 -21.01 9.83
N ALA A 143 1.97 -22.33 9.79
CA ALA A 143 2.60 -23.03 10.92
C ALA A 143 4.12 -22.87 11.00
N LYS A 144 4.80 -22.63 9.86
CA LYS A 144 6.27 -22.69 9.78
C LYS A 144 6.93 -21.35 9.49
N LEU A 145 6.24 -20.44 8.83
CA LEU A 145 6.81 -19.14 8.51
C LEU A 145 6.88 -18.28 9.78
N PRO A 146 7.95 -17.50 9.97
CA PRO A 146 8.00 -16.52 11.04
C PRO A 146 6.95 -15.43 10.79
N ALA A 147 6.44 -14.84 11.87
CA ALA A 147 5.37 -13.85 11.84
C ALA A 147 5.72 -12.60 11.01
N GLU A 148 7.02 -12.32 10.83
CA GLU A 148 7.56 -11.24 9.99
C GLU A 148 7.24 -11.40 8.49
N VAL A 149 6.88 -12.59 8.03
CA VAL A 149 6.51 -12.84 6.63
C VAL A 149 5.03 -12.49 6.42
N THR A 150 4.76 -11.66 5.42
CA THR A 150 3.41 -11.26 5.00
C THR A 150 2.77 -12.36 4.16
N LEU A 151 1.49 -12.65 4.39
CA LEU A 151 0.75 -13.71 3.69
C LEU A 151 -0.32 -13.11 2.78
N ALA A 152 -0.18 -13.33 1.47
CA ALA A 152 -1.13 -12.84 0.47
C ALA A 152 -2.08 -13.96 0.00
N PHE A 153 -3.37 -13.78 0.30
CA PHE A 153 -4.43 -14.70 -0.05
C PHE A 153 -4.87 -14.56 -1.50
N ALA A 154 -5.04 -15.69 -2.19
CA ALA A 154 -5.65 -15.69 -3.52
C ALA A 154 -7.15 -15.37 -3.39
N PRO A 155 -7.71 -14.46 -4.21
CA PRO A 155 -9.11 -14.06 -4.12
C PRO A 155 -10.09 -15.21 -4.43
N GLN A 156 -9.64 -16.19 -5.21
CA GLN A 156 -10.40 -17.41 -5.56
C GLN A 156 -10.03 -18.62 -4.67
N GLY A 157 -9.32 -18.38 -3.56
CA GLY A 157 -8.93 -19.42 -2.62
C GLY A 157 -10.10 -19.97 -1.81
N ASN A 158 -9.91 -21.16 -1.23
CA ASN A 158 -10.91 -21.81 -0.39
C ASN A 158 -10.68 -21.53 1.09
N SER A 159 -11.77 -21.34 1.84
CA SER A 159 -11.73 -21.14 3.30
C SER A 159 -10.90 -19.92 3.74
N ILE A 160 -10.88 -18.84 2.94
CA ILE A 160 -10.07 -17.64 3.18
C ILE A 160 -10.29 -17.08 4.59
N GLY A 161 -11.55 -16.93 5.04
CA GLY A 161 -11.86 -16.39 6.36
C GLY A 161 -11.21 -17.18 7.51
N ARG A 162 -11.21 -18.51 7.44
CA ARG A 162 -10.52 -19.37 8.43
C ARG A 162 -9.02 -19.13 8.40
N TRP A 163 -8.43 -19.08 7.21
CA TRP A 163 -6.99 -18.93 7.08
C TRP A 163 -6.50 -17.53 7.46
N MET A 164 -7.27 -16.48 7.19
CA MET A 164 -7.00 -15.14 7.66
C MET A 164 -6.99 -15.08 9.19
N GLN A 165 -7.99 -15.67 9.86
CA GLN A 165 -8.02 -15.73 11.32
C GLN A 165 -6.79 -16.44 11.89
N ALA A 166 -6.42 -17.59 11.32
CA ALA A 166 -5.24 -18.34 11.75
C ALA A 166 -3.93 -17.56 11.52
N ALA A 167 -3.76 -16.94 10.35
CA ALA A 167 -2.58 -16.13 10.03
C ALA A 167 -2.43 -14.92 10.96
N ARG A 168 -3.54 -14.23 11.24
CA ARG A 168 -3.56 -13.11 12.18
C ARG A 168 -3.29 -13.55 13.61
N GLN A 169 -3.78 -14.71 14.01
CA GLN A 169 -3.51 -15.28 15.33
C GLN A 169 -2.03 -15.65 15.51
N SER A 170 -1.34 -16.08 14.45
CA SER A 170 0.13 -16.30 14.47
C SER A 170 0.95 -15.02 14.28
N GLY A 171 0.29 -13.87 14.07
CA GLY A 171 0.93 -12.55 14.04
C GLY A 171 1.46 -12.13 12.67
N HIS A 172 1.02 -12.80 11.58
CA HIS A 172 1.29 -12.33 10.23
C HIS A 172 0.50 -11.07 9.89
N GLU A 173 1.08 -10.31 8.96
CA GLU A 173 0.34 -9.34 8.16
C GLU A 173 -0.42 -10.04 7.04
#